data_AF-A0A920IMM8-F1
#
_entry.id   AF-A0A920IMM8-F1
#
_cell.length_a   1.000
_cell.length_b   1.000
_cell.length_c   1.000
_cell.angle_alpha   90.00
_cell.angle_beta   90.00
_cell.angle_gamma   90.00
#
_symmetry.space_group_name_H-M   'P 1'
#
loop_
_entity.id
_entity.type
_entity.pdbx_description
1 polymer ?
#
loop_
_entity_poly.entity_id
_entity_poly.type
_entity_poly.pdbx_seq_one_letter_code
_entity_poly.pdbx_strand_id
1 'polypeptide(L)' 'MIKYSGLGVAWNAYEKVKLAADVSIGFSFKSLLYFQGYTDKEILN' A
#
# COMPACT_ATOMS: atom_id res chain seq x y z
N MET A 1 11.81 4.28 6.89
CA MET A 1 11.43 3.70 5.60
C MET A 1 10.23 4.44 5.01
N ILE A 2 9.04 4.38 5.61
CA ILE A 2 7.83 5.11 5.14
C ILE A 2 8.01 6.63 5.12
N LYS A 3 8.62 7.23 6.15
CA LYS A 3 8.86 8.70 6.22
C LYS A 3 9.72 9.26 5.07
N TYR A 4 10.44 8.40 4.35
CA TYR A 4 11.35 8.81 3.26
C TYR A 4 10.89 8.33 1.88
N SER A 5 9.70 7.71 1.78
CA SER A 5 9.08 7.37 0.50
C SER A 5 8.20 8.50 -0.02
N GLY A 6 8.05 8.62 -1.34
CA GLY A 6 7.10 9.54 -1.94
C GLY A 6 5.63 9.16 -1.69
N LEU A 7 5.35 7.87 -1.48
CA LEU A 7 4.06 7.35 -1.04
C LEU A 7 4.27 6.17 -0.09
N GLY A 8 3.94 6.36 1.18
CA GLY A 8 3.99 5.34 2.21
C GLY A 8 2.65 4.62 2.37
N VAL A 9 2.58 3.35 1.98
CA VAL A 9 1.36 2.53 2.12
C VAL A 9 1.55 1.49 3.22
N ALA A 10 0.69 1.55 4.24
CA ALA A 10 0.62 0.55 5.30
C ALA A 10 -0.37 -0.58 4.91
N TRP A 11 0.13 -1.79 4.69
CA TRP A 11 -0.71 -2.97 4.44
C TRP A 11 -0.83 -3.83 5.70
N ASN A 12 -2.07 -4.02 6.16
CA ASN A 12 -2.42 -4.79 7.36
C ASN A 12 -1.51 -4.48 8.58
N ALA A 13 -1.11 -3.21 8.71
CA ALA A 13 -0.13 -2.81 9.70
C ALA A 13 -0.76 -2.56 11.08
N TYR A 14 0.07 -2.59 12.12
CA TYR A 14 -0.34 -2.17 13.46
C TYR A 14 -0.54 -0.66 13.54
N GLU A 15 -1.34 -0.21 14.52
CA GLU A 15 -1.83 1.17 14.62
C GLU A 15 -0.73 2.23 14.54
N LYS A 16 0.41 2.00 15.20
CA LYS A 16 1.56 2.92 15.15
C LYS A 16 2.12 3.13 13.74
N VAL A 17 2.06 2.11 12.87
CA VAL A 17 2.51 2.23 11.47
C VAL A 17 1.44 2.86 10.60
N LYS A 18 0.16 2.59 10.85
CA LYS A 18 -0.94 3.26 10.15
C LYS A 18 -0.87 4.78 10.34
N LEU A 19 -0.56 5.24 11.56
CA LEU A 19 -0.41 6.65 11.88
C LEU A 19 0.78 7.33 11.19
N ALA A 20 1.79 6.56 10.78
CA ALA A 20 2.98 7.07 10.13
C ALA A 20 2.93 6.98 8.59
N ALA A 21 1.89 6.34 8.03
CA ALA A 21 1.73 6.11 6.60
C ALA A 21 0.73 7.10 5.98
N ASP A 22 0.90 7.40 4.70
CA ASP A 22 -0.01 8.28 3.97
C ASP A 22 -1.34 7.58 3.70
N VAL A 23 -1.29 6.27 3.47
CA VAL A 23 -2.47 5.43 3.21
C VAL A 23 -2.35 4.12 3.98
N SER A 24 -3.48 3.64 4.51
CA SER A 24 -3.59 2.31 5.12
C SER A 24 -4.63 1.47 4.38
N ILE A 25 -4.25 0.24 4.00
CA ILE A 25 -5.13 -0.72 3.34
C ILE A 25 -5.17 -2.05 4.11
N GLY A 26 -6.33 -2.70 4.09
CA GLY A 26 -6.56 -4.01 4.72
C GLY A 26 -7.05 -5.09 3.76
N PHE A 27 -6.98 -4.83 2.45
CA PHE A 27 -7.39 -5.78 1.40
C PHE A 27 -6.23 -6.73 1.06
N SER A 28 -6.29 -7.37 -0.11
CA SER A 28 -5.21 -8.24 -0.59
C SER A 28 -3.91 -7.48 -0.81
N PHE A 29 -2.78 -8.18 -0.71
CA PHE A 29 -1.46 -7.60 -1.01
C PHE A 29 -1.40 -7.03 -2.44
N LYS A 30 -2.12 -7.68 -3.37
CA LYS A 30 -2.29 -7.24 -4.76
C LYS A 30 -2.76 -5.78 -4.86
N SER A 31 -3.52 -5.28 -3.89
CA SER A 31 -4.00 -3.90 -3.89
C SER A 31 -2.88 -2.84 -3.85
N LEU A 32 -1.65 -3.20 -3.44
CA LEU A 32 -0.51 -2.30 -3.51
C LEU A 32 -0.13 -1.93 -4.94
N LEU A 33 -0.38 -2.81 -5.91
CA LEU A 33 -0.01 -2.61 -7.31
C LEU A 33 -0.86 -1.51 -7.96
N TYR A 34 -2.09 -1.29 -7.48
CA TYR A 34 -2.93 -0.18 -7.96
C TYR A 34 -2.27 1.19 -7.67
N PHE A 35 -1.57 1.34 -6.55
CA PHE A 35 -0.83 2.57 -6.22
C PHE A 35 0.40 2.79 -7.10
N GLN A 36 0.84 1.75 -7.81
CA GLN A 36 1.91 1.82 -8.80
C GLN A 36 1.39 2.04 -10.22
N GLY A 37 0.06 2.15 -10.39
CA GLY A 37 -0.59 2.39 -11.68
C GLY A 37 -1.02 1.13 -12.43
N TYR A 38 -0.83 -0.06 -11.86
CA TYR A 38 -1.29 -1.30 -12.50
C TYR A 38 -2.81 -1.41 -12.46
N THR A 39 -3.37 -1.99 -13.51
CA THR A 39 -4.77 -2.36 -13.62
C THR A 39 -4.97 -3.86 -13.41
N ASP A 40 -6.21 -4.30 -13.18
CA ASP A 40 -6.52 -5.73 -12.99
C ASP A 40 -6.09 -6.61 -14.16
N LYS A 41 -6.03 -6.05 -15.38
CA LYS A 41 -5.59 -6.77 -16.58
C LYS A 41 -4.09 -7.04 -16.59
N GLU A 42 -3.30 -6.16 -15.96
CA GLU A 42 -1.85 -6.26 -15.90
C GLU A 42 -1.38 -7.09 -14.70
N ILE A 43 -2.19 -7.12 -13.64
CA ILE A 43 -1.90 -7.93 -12.46
C ILE A 43 -2.35 -9.37 -12.73
N LEU A 44 -1.42 -10.16 -13.29
CA LEU A 44 -1.57 -11.60 -13.46
C LEU A 44 -1.80 -12.27 -12.10
N ASN A 45 -2.79 -13.17 -12.06
CA ASN A 45 -3.12 -13.96 -10.87
C ASN A 45 -2.04 -14.98 -10.53
#